data_AF-A0A9D1JZ96-F1
#
_entry.id   AF-A0A9D1JZ96-F1
#
_cell.length_a   1.000
_cell.length_b   1.000
_cell.length_c   1.000
_cell.angle_alpha   90.00
_cell.angle_beta   90.00
_cell.angle_gamma   90.00
#
_symmetry.space_group_name_H-M   'P 1'
#
loop_
_entity.id
_entity.type
_entity.pdbx_description
1 polymer ?
#
loop_
_entity_poly.entity_id
_entity_poly.type
_entity_poly.pdbx_seq_one_letter_code
_entity_poly.pdbx_strand_id
1 'polypeptide(L)'
;SLAAELGNLKMNISAKTAEVQNFQAQASTAQANITSLEGQISSVETLKATSQVELDETNSKLGTLILSQVSEEEKALAKAQGIDLTETYPNGQPKYIIAPGKSDNKFHIYQMDECGTSGTSLARMYGANGGFDIIENGSGYINSMQDAQEGCGEATKVYNLTCVSDDLSTCKFESDCKTYCTSSPLSFDLEGDGVKTSDELIRYDIDGDGDLDTINDSADAILVFDADGDGISGEDGSECFGDNTDLDGDGVADGYKDGFEALKALANKEGLVDGVNDNTLDVDDLKILEEKYGLQIKTDGYNSEASSLFDAGITEINLSTTDETTLHKNYDGKSNDLMTQEGATFVVNGEEREYADIWHAKKDE
;
A
#
# COMPACT_ATOMS: atom_id res chain seq x y z
N SER A 1 36.28 13.13 -90.78
CA SER A 1 36.87 14.47 -90.97
C SER A 1 36.75 15.23 -89.67
N LEU A 2 37.67 16.14 -89.39
CA LEU A 2 37.69 16.96 -88.16
C LEU A 2 36.34 17.65 -87.86
N ALA A 3 35.58 17.98 -88.89
CA ALA A 3 34.25 18.59 -88.79
C ALA A 3 33.20 17.69 -88.11
N ALA A 4 33.23 16.38 -88.34
CA ALA A 4 32.29 15.43 -87.72
C ALA A 4 32.59 15.24 -86.22
N GLU A 5 33.86 15.16 -85.86
CA GLU A 5 34.31 15.09 -84.45
C GLU A 5 33.95 16.37 -83.69
N LEU A 6 34.15 17.54 -84.31
CA LEU A 6 33.72 18.83 -83.75
C LEU A 6 32.20 18.91 -83.56
N GLY A 7 31.42 18.36 -84.50
CA GLY A 7 29.97 18.28 -84.40
C GLY A 7 29.52 17.41 -83.22
N ASN A 8 30.11 16.21 -83.07
CA ASN A 8 29.83 15.31 -81.95
C ASN A 8 30.23 15.92 -80.60
N LEU A 9 31.39 16.61 -80.54
CA LEU A 9 31.84 17.28 -79.34
C LEU A 9 30.86 18.39 -78.92
N LYS A 10 30.35 19.20 -79.87
CA LYS A 10 29.34 20.23 -79.60
C LYS A 10 28.05 19.63 -79.06
N MET A 11 27.56 18.52 -79.63
CA MET A 11 26.35 17.85 -79.14
C MET A 11 26.55 17.30 -77.72
N ASN A 12 27.70 16.67 -77.43
CA ASN A 12 28.02 16.17 -76.10
C ASN A 12 28.13 17.31 -75.06
N ILE A 13 28.72 18.44 -75.44
CA ILE A 13 28.77 19.63 -74.59
C ILE A 13 27.36 20.12 -74.30
N SER A 14 26.50 20.26 -75.30
CA SER A 14 25.10 20.68 -75.10
C SER A 14 24.32 19.73 -74.19
N ALA A 15 24.49 18.41 -74.35
CA ALA A 15 23.85 17.42 -73.50
C ALA A 15 24.34 17.52 -72.03
N LYS A 16 25.65 17.68 -71.82
CA LYS A 16 26.22 17.89 -70.48
C LYS A 16 25.82 19.21 -69.86
N THR A 17 25.67 20.28 -70.65
CA THR A 17 25.13 21.55 -70.16
C THR A 17 23.69 21.40 -69.67
N ALA A 18 22.84 20.65 -70.38
CA ALA A 18 21.47 20.39 -69.95
C ALA A 18 21.42 19.54 -68.66
N GLU A 19 22.29 18.55 -68.52
CA GLU A 19 22.42 17.73 -67.31
C GLU A 19 22.83 18.58 -66.10
N VAL A 20 23.81 19.47 -66.26
CA VAL A 20 24.23 20.42 -65.21
C VAL A 20 23.09 21.36 -64.81
N GLN A 21 22.33 21.88 -65.77
CA GLN A 21 21.17 22.72 -65.48
C GLN A 21 20.09 21.97 -64.69
N ASN A 22 19.86 20.69 -65.01
CA ASN A 22 18.92 19.84 -64.27
C ASN A 22 19.41 19.59 -62.84
N PHE A 23 20.69 19.27 -62.63
CA PHE A 23 21.25 19.12 -61.28
C PHE A 23 21.18 20.42 -60.48
N GLN A 24 21.40 21.57 -61.12
CA GLN A 24 21.27 22.87 -60.46
C GLN A 24 19.83 23.13 -59.99
N ALA A 25 18.83 22.80 -60.81
CA ALA A 25 17.41 22.92 -60.42
C ALA A 25 17.02 21.97 -59.28
N GLN A 26 17.53 20.73 -59.31
CA GLN A 26 17.35 19.76 -58.22
C GLN A 26 17.98 20.24 -56.92
N ALA A 27 19.20 20.78 -56.98
CA ALA A 27 19.91 21.34 -55.82
C ALA A 27 19.15 22.53 -55.22
N SER A 28 18.61 23.43 -56.04
CA SER A 28 17.77 24.53 -55.56
C SER A 28 16.48 24.05 -54.88
N THR A 29 15.85 23.00 -55.42
CA THR A 29 14.65 22.39 -54.80
C THR A 29 14.99 21.72 -53.46
N ALA A 30 16.09 20.97 -53.41
CA ALA A 30 16.56 20.36 -52.17
C ALA A 30 16.89 21.42 -51.11
N GLN A 31 17.54 22.51 -51.49
CA GLN A 31 17.84 23.62 -50.59
C GLN A 31 16.56 24.27 -50.01
N ALA A 32 15.54 24.47 -50.85
CA ALA A 32 14.25 25.00 -50.38
C ALA A 32 13.57 24.04 -49.39
N ASN A 33 13.62 22.73 -49.67
CA ASN A 33 13.08 21.72 -48.77
C ASN A 33 13.85 21.67 -47.43
N ILE A 34 15.18 21.78 -47.45
CA ILE A 34 16.02 21.86 -46.24
C ILE A 34 15.60 23.05 -45.39
N THR A 35 15.51 24.25 -45.98
CA THR A 35 15.09 25.45 -45.25
C THR A 35 13.67 25.33 -44.69
N SER A 36 12.76 24.67 -45.40
CA SER A 36 11.42 24.38 -44.86
C SER A 36 11.46 23.42 -43.67
N LEU A 37 12.29 22.37 -43.73
CA LEU A 37 12.46 21.39 -42.64
C LEU A 37 13.12 22.03 -41.41
N GLU A 38 14.13 22.89 -41.61
CA GLU A 38 14.76 23.68 -40.53
C GLU A 38 13.71 24.52 -39.78
N GLY A 39 12.81 25.18 -40.52
CA GLY A 39 11.69 25.93 -39.91
C GLY A 39 10.71 25.05 -39.13
N GLN A 40 10.41 23.85 -39.64
CA GLN A 40 9.56 22.88 -38.93
C GLN A 40 10.22 22.38 -37.64
N ILE A 41 11.53 22.08 -37.67
CA ILE A 41 12.29 21.64 -36.50
C ILE A 41 12.26 22.72 -35.42
N SER A 42 12.55 23.99 -35.77
CA SER A 42 12.49 25.08 -34.79
C SER A 42 11.09 25.26 -34.19
N SER A 43 10.02 25.03 -34.97
CA SER A 43 8.65 25.05 -34.45
C SER A 43 8.39 23.92 -33.45
N VAL A 44 8.88 22.70 -33.72
CA VAL A 44 8.74 21.55 -32.82
C VAL A 44 9.53 21.76 -31.53
N GLU A 45 10.75 22.30 -31.62
CA GLU A 45 11.55 22.65 -30.44
C GLU A 45 10.86 23.68 -29.55
N THR A 46 10.21 24.68 -30.17
CA THR A 46 9.41 25.67 -29.45
C THR A 46 8.22 25.01 -28.75
N LEU A 47 7.46 24.16 -29.45
CA LEU A 47 6.33 23.43 -28.87
C LEU A 47 6.77 22.54 -27.70
N LYS A 48 7.89 21.82 -27.85
CA LYS A 48 8.47 20.99 -26.78
C LYS A 48 8.79 21.84 -25.54
N ALA A 49 9.41 22.99 -25.72
CA ALA A 49 9.73 23.89 -24.62
C ALA A 49 8.46 24.42 -23.92
N THR A 50 7.45 24.83 -24.70
CA THR A 50 6.16 25.28 -24.16
C THR A 50 5.45 24.17 -23.37
N SER A 51 5.35 22.96 -23.93
CA SER A 51 4.72 21.83 -23.25
C SER A 51 5.47 21.42 -21.98
N GLN A 52 6.80 21.54 -21.95
CA GLN A 52 7.57 21.27 -20.73
C GLN A 52 7.27 22.28 -19.63
N VAL A 53 7.08 23.56 -19.97
CA VAL A 53 6.68 24.60 -19.00
C VAL A 53 5.28 24.33 -18.47
N GLU A 54 4.32 24.00 -19.34
CA GLU A 54 2.95 23.67 -18.94
C GLU A 54 2.89 22.44 -18.03
N LEU A 55 3.72 21.42 -18.30
CA LEU A 55 3.86 20.25 -17.44
C LEU A 55 4.41 20.61 -16.05
N ASP A 56 5.48 21.42 -16.01
CA ASP A 56 6.08 21.85 -14.76
C ASP A 56 5.12 22.71 -13.91
N GLU A 57 4.35 23.61 -14.53
CA GLU A 57 3.31 24.39 -13.86
C GLU A 57 2.17 23.50 -13.32
N THR A 58 1.77 22.49 -14.08
CA THR A 58 0.72 21.55 -13.66
C THR A 58 1.19 20.70 -12.48
N ASN A 59 2.43 20.21 -12.53
CA ASN A 59 3.03 19.44 -11.45
C ASN A 59 3.15 20.26 -10.15
N SER A 60 3.52 21.55 -10.24
CA SER A 60 3.55 22.43 -9.07
C SER A 60 2.15 22.65 -8.47
N LYS A 61 1.11 22.80 -9.31
CA LYS A 61 -0.29 22.91 -8.83
C LYS A 61 -0.76 21.62 -8.16
N LEU A 62 -0.43 20.46 -8.73
CA LEU A 62 -0.73 19.16 -8.15
C LEU A 62 -0.06 19.02 -6.77
N GLY A 63 1.22 19.39 -6.68
CA GLY A 63 1.96 19.35 -5.43
C GLY A 63 1.35 20.21 -4.33
N THR A 64 1.01 21.46 -4.67
CA THR A 64 0.29 22.36 -3.76
C THR A 64 -1.04 21.75 -3.28
N LEU A 65 -1.78 21.11 -4.19
CA LEU A 65 -3.06 20.49 -3.86
C LEU A 65 -2.88 19.30 -2.90
N ILE A 66 -1.98 18.36 -3.22
CA ILE A 66 -1.75 17.17 -2.38
C ILE A 66 -1.24 17.56 -0.99
N LEU A 67 -0.30 18.48 -0.89
CA LEU A 67 0.19 18.95 0.41
C LEU A 67 -0.84 19.73 1.22
N SER A 68 -1.83 20.32 0.56
CA SER A 68 -2.96 20.95 1.27
C SER A 68 -3.90 19.93 1.91
N GLN A 69 -3.84 18.66 1.49
CA GLN A 69 -4.60 17.56 2.08
C GLN A 69 -3.90 16.92 3.28
N VAL A 70 -2.58 17.10 3.41
CA VAL A 70 -1.82 16.65 4.60
C VAL A 70 -2.01 17.66 5.73
N SER A 71 -2.23 17.16 6.95
CA SER A 71 -2.43 18.00 8.14
C SER A 71 -1.22 18.91 8.42
N GLU A 72 -1.45 20.10 8.99
CA GLU A 72 -0.37 21.02 9.35
C GLU A 72 0.52 20.43 10.46
N GLU A 73 -0.08 19.62 11.32
CA GLU A 73 0.55 18.86 12.40
C GLU A 73 1.57 17.85 11.85
N GLU A 74 1.21 17.03 10.86
CA GLU A 74 2.13 16.10 10.22
C GLU A 74 3.25 16.80 9.45
N LYS A 75 2.93 17.89 8.75
CA LYS A 75 3.95 18.72 8.08
C LYS A 75 4.94 19.32 9.09
N ALA A 76 4.44 19.74 10.26
CA ALA A 76 5.28 20.22 11.34
C ALA A 76 6.15 19.11 11.95
N LEU A 77 5.64 17.87 12.06
CA LEU A 77 6.43 16.70 12.50
C LEU A 77 7.59 16.42 11.54
N ALA A 78 7.33 16.34 10.24
CA ALA A 78 8.37 16.13 9.23
C ALA A 78 9.50 17.18 9.36
N LYS A 79 9.11 18.45 9.50
CA LYS A 79 10.06 19.55 9.69
C LYS A 79 10.83 19.45 11.01
N ALA A 80 10.15 19.12 12.12
CA ALA A 80 10.76 19.01 13.44
C ALA A 80 11.78 17.87 13.51
N GLN A 81 11.53 16.77 12.79
CA GLN A 81 12.44 15.63 12.69
C GLN A 81 13.54 15.82 11.64
N GLY A 82 13.53 16.94 10.89
CA GLY A 82 14.51 17.19 9.83
C GLY A 82 14.41 16.18 8.68
N ILE A 83 13.21 15.68 8.41
CA ILE A 83 12.95 14.70 7.36
C ILE A 83 13.04 15.37 5.99
N ASP A 84 13.86 14.79 5.12
CA ASP A 84 13.90 15.11 3.69
C ASP A 84 12.96 14.16 2.94
N LEU A 85 11.79 14.66 2.54
CA LEU A 85 10.78 13.89 1.81
C LEU A 85 11.23 13.44 0.40
N THR A 86 12.41 13.87 -0.06
CA THR A 86 13.00 13.44 -1.34
C THR A 86 13.99 12.30 -1.19
N GLU A 87 14.24 11.85 0.05
CA GLU A 87 15.18 10.77 0.32
C GLU A 87 14.75 9.48 -0.39
N THR A 88 15.71 8.82 -1.02
CA THR A 88 15.52 7.53 -1.67
C THR A 88 16.46 6.50 -1.06
N TYR A 89 16.01 5.26 -1.01
CA TYR A 89 16.87 4.11 -0.71
C TYR A 89 17.90 3.87 -1.83
N PRO A 90 18.99 3.11 -1.57
CA PRO A 90 20.02 2.82 -2.58
C PRO A 90 19.51 2.13 -3.85
N ASN A 91 18.36 1.46 -3.78
CA ASN A 91 17.69 0.85 -4.92
C ASN A 91 16.84 1.84 -5.75
N GLY A 92 16.79 3.11 -5.35
CA GLY A 92 16.03 4.18 -6.00
C GLY A 92 14.57 4.30 -5.53
N GLN A 93 14.11 3.44 -4.62
CA GLN A 93 12.75 3.55 -4.06
C GLN A 93 12.63 4.80 -3.19
N PRO A 94 11.51 5.55 -3.26
CA PRO A 94 11.26 6.67 -2.36
C PRO A 94 11.14 6.16 -0.93
N LYS A 95 11.86 6.80 -0.01
CA LYS A 95 11.76 6.50 1.42
C LYS A 95 10.50 7.10 2.03
N TYR A 96 10.00 8.20 1.47
CA TYR A 96 8.77 8.83 1.91
C TYR A 96 7.79 8.97 0.76
N ILE A 97 6.53 8.68 1.05
CA ILE A 97 5.40 8.87 0.13
C ILE A 97 4.30 9.65 0.83
N ILE A 98 3.39 10.21 0.03
CA ILE A 98 2.11 10.75 0.47
C ILE A 98 1.01 9.90 -0.14
N ALA A 99 0.15 9.32 0.69
CA ALA A 99 -0.94 8.45 0.28
C ALA A 99 -2.16 8.67 1.19
N PRO A 100 -3.39 8.39 0.74
CA PRO A 100 -4.53 8.38 1.63
C PRO A 100 -4.45 7.19 2.61
N GLY A 101 -4.87 7.44 3.85
CA GLY A 101 -5.10 6.41 4.84
C GLY A 101 -6.25 5.49 4.46
N LYS A 102 -6.13 4.18 4.73
CA LYS A 102 -7.18 3.20 4.42
C LYS A 102 -8.47 3.50 5.20
N SER A 103 -8.33 3.88 6.47
CA SER A 103 -9.45 4.10 7.38
C SER A 103 -10.08 5.48 7.25
N ASP A 104 -9.27 6.54 7.11
CA ASP A 104 -9.78 7.91 7.16
C ASP A 104 -9.85 8.61 5.79
N ASN A 105 -9.27 7.99 4.76
CA ASN A 105 -9.15 8.50 3.40
C ASN A 105 -8.48 9.90 3.32
N LYS A 106 -7.72 10.30 4.36
CA LYS A 106 -6.95 11.55 4.39
C LYS A 106 -5.51 11.28 4.02
N PHE A 107 -4.86 12.29 3.43
CA PHE A 107 -3.48 12.13 2.99
C PHE A 107 -2.51 12.26 4.15
N HIS A 108 -1.68 11.23 4.33
CA HIS A 108 -0.60 11.19 5.31
C HIS A 108 0.76 11.06 4.64
N ILE A 109 1.81 11.39 5.39
CA ILE A 109 3.19 11.14 4.98
C ILE A 109 3.62 9.81 5.59
N TYR A 110 4.01 8.84 4.77
CA TYR A 110 4.50 7.54 5.20
C TYR A 110 6.00 7.43 4.97
N GLN A 111 6.71 6.89 5.95
CA GLN A 111 8.04 6.34 5.75
C GLN A 111 7.87 4.88 5.30
N MET A 112 8.32 4.59 4.09
CA MET A 112 8.26 3.26 3.48
C MET A 112 9.44 2.39 3.87
N ASP A 113 9.30 1.09 3.72
CA ASP A 113 10.40 0.13 3.76
C ASP A 113 11.24 0.18 2.47
N GLU A 114 12.40 -0.48 2.47
CA GLU A 114 13.28 -0.53 1.28
C GLU A 114 12.62 -1.21 0.08
N CYS A 115 11.58 -2.03 0.31
CA CYS A 115 10.83 -2.71 -0.75
C CYS A 115 9.76 -1.81 -1.38
N GLY A 116 9.37 -0.71 -0.73
CA GLY A 116 8.25 0.14 -1.15
C GLY A 116 6.89 -0.54 -0.99
N THR A 117 6.80 -1.56 -0.14
CA THR A 117 5.59 -2.38 0.05
C THR A 117 4.87 -2.10 1.35
N SER A 118 5.59 -1.65 2.38
CA SER A 118 4.98 -1.32 3.67
C SER A 118 5.51 0.01 4.17
N GLY A 119 4.75 0.70 5.00
CA GLY A 119 5.16 1.97 5.57
C GLY A 119 4.40 2.34 6.83
N THR A 120 4.98 3.28 7.57
CA THR A 120 4.37 3.84 8.78
C THR A 120 4.27 5.35 8.63
N SER A 121 3.13 5.93 9.00
CA SER A 121 2.92 7.37 8.92
C SER A 121 3.84 8.08 9.90
N LEU A 122 4.29 9.28 9.51
CA LEU A 122 5.11 10.11 10.39
C LEU A 122 4.35 10.53 11.64
N ALA A 123 3.03 10.72 11.55
CA ALA A 123 2.21 10.98 12.71
C ALA A 123 2.26 9.81 13.70
N ARG A 124 2.22 8.56 13.24
CA ARG A 124 2.35 7.43 14.17
C ARG A 124 3.74 7.25 14.74
N MET A 125 4.77 7.49 13.94
CA MET A 125 6.15 7.39 14.42
C MET A 125 6.51 8.47 15.45
N TYR A 126 5.98 9.70 15.28
CA TYR A 126 6.49 10.88 16.00
C TYR A 126 5.43 11.70 16.71
N GLY A 127 4.14 11.41 16.52
CA GLY A 127 3.03 12.09 17.17
C GLY A 127 2.89 11.71 18.65
N ALA A 128 2.15 12.54 19.39
CA ALA A 128 1.75 12.21 20.75
C ALA A 128 0.82 10.99 20.74
N ASN A 129 0.90 10.17 21.79
CA ASN A 129 0.10 8.94 21.93
C ASN A 129 0.15 8.08 20.65
N GLY A 130 1.34 7.78 20.10
CA GLY A 130 1.45 6.95 18.90
C GLY A 130 0.74 7.51 17.66
N GLY A 131 0.54 8.83 17.59
CA GLY A 131 -0.07 9.52 16.46
C GLY A 131 -1.60 9.54 16.42
N PHE A 132 -2.28 8.87 17.36
CA PHE A 132 -3.75 8.78 17.41
C PHE A 132 -4.42 10.17 17.57
N ASP A 133 -3.74 11.15 18.17
CA ASP A 133 -4.28 12.52 18.30
C ASP A 133 -4.22 13.32 16.99
N ILE A 134 -3.46 12.85 16.00
CA ILE A 134 -3.23 13.53 14.71
C ILE A 134 -3.96 12.82 13.58
N ILE A 135 -4.00 11.49 13.61
CA ILE A 135 -4.71 10.66 12.64
C ILE A 135 -6.00 10.19 13.31
N GLU A 136 -7.13 10.66 12.80
CA GLU A 136 -8.44 10.10 13.17
C GLU A 136 -8.48 8.66 12.63
N ASN A 137 -8.81 7.68 13.47
CA ASN A 137 -8.97 6.28 13.09
C ASN A 137 -7.72 5.66 12.44
N GLY A 138 -6.63 5.67 13.19
CA GLY A 138 -5.46 4.81 13.05
C GLY A 138 -4.83 4.54 11.68
N SER A 139 -5.05 5.33 10.64
CA SER A 139 -4.45 5.21 9.30
C SER A 139 -2.91 5.31 9.21
N GLY A 140 -2.20 4.98 10.28
CA GLY A 140 -0.78 5.01 10.44
C GLY A 140 0.03 3.97 9.73
N TYR A 141 -0.59 2.99 9.09
CA TYR A 141 0.15 1.88 8.48
C TYR A 141 -0.31 1.63 7.05
N ILE A 142 0.66 1.24 6.25
CA ILE A 142 0.49 0.71 4.90
C ILE A 142 1.17 -0.65 4.93
N ASN A 143 0.45 -1.70 4.58
CA ASN A 143 1.01 -3.04 4.53
C ASN A 143 0.75 -3.65 3.15
N SER A 144 1.75 -4.35 2.60
CA SER A 144 1.61 -5.14 1.37
C SER A 144 1.06 -4.35 0.16
N MET A 145 1.43 -3.08 0.06
CA MET A 145 1.15 -2.23 -1.10
C MET A 145 1.84 -2.80 -2.34
N GLN A 146 1.09 -2.92 -3.43
CA GLN A 146 1.59 -3.40 -4.72
C GLN A 146 1.21 -2.44 -5.85
N ASP A 147 1.87 -2.58 -7.01
CA ASP A 147 1.40 -1.92 -8.23
C ASP A 147 -0.04 -2.33 -8.53
N ALA A 148 -0.87 -1.36 -8.91
CA ALA A 148 -2.29 -1.59 -9.13
C ALA A 148 -2.51 -2.74 -10.13
N GLN A 149 -3.21 -3.77 -9.67
CA GLN A 149 -3.54 -4.98 -10.42
C GLN A 149 -5.06 -5.15 -10.47
N GLU A 150 -5.56 -5.71 -11.57
CA GLU A 150 -6.95 -6.12 -11.70
C GLU A 150 -7.21 -7.27 -10.70
N GLY A 151 -8.29 -7.21 -9.93
CA GLY A 151 -8.60 -8.22 -8.89
C GLY A 151 -8.08 -7.92 -7.48
N CYS A 152 -7.25 -6.88 -7.30
CA CYS A 152 -6.99 -6.28 -5.99
C CYS A 152 -7.96 -5.13 -5.71
N GLY A 153 -8.14 -4.76 -4.42
CA GLY A 153 -9.05 -3.70 -3.98
C GLY A 153 -8.83 -2.33 -4.63
N GLU A 154 -9.54 -1.29 -4.19
CA GLU A 154 -9.53 0.00 -4.90
C GLU A 154 -8.12 0.60 -5.13
N ALA A 155 -7.83 0.93 -6.40
CA ALA A 155 -6.55 1.52 -6.80
C ALA A 155 -6.37 2.91 -6.18
N THR A 156 -5.41 3.00 -5.27
CA THR A 156 -5.07 4.19 -4.51
C THR A 156 -3.92 4.95 -5.18
N LYS A 157 -4.07 6.27 -5.30
CA LYS A 157 -2.98 7.12 -5.80
C LYS A 157 -1.98 7.44 -4.70
N VAL A 158 -0.71 7.17 -4.99
CA VAL A 158 0.44 7.44 -4.12
C VAL A 158 1.33 8.47 -4.79
N TYR A 159 1.92 9.35 -4.00
CA TYR A 159 2.76 10.44 -4.49
C TYR A 159 4.12 10.47 -3.80
N ASN A 160 5.21 10.67 -4.54
CA ASN A 160 6.54 10.89 -3.98
C ASN A 160 7.11 12.23 -4.44
N LEU A 161 7.88 12.88 -3.57
CA LEU A 161 8.49 14.18 -3.86
C LEU A 161 9.84 13.98 -4.52
N THR A 162 10.09 14.68 -5.63
CA THR A 162 11.33 14.55 -6.41
C THR A 162 12.20 15.79 -6.39
N CYS A 163 11.88 16.80 -5.58
CA CYS A 163 12.78 17.94 -5.38
C CYS A 163 12.72 18.54 -3.98
N VAL A 164 13.86 19.07 -3.55
CA VAL A 164 14.08 19.68 -2.24
C VAL A 164 13.65 21.14 -2.28
N SER A 165 12.72 21.53 -1.42
CA SER A 165 12.34 22.94 -1.23
C SER A 165 11.92 23.20 0.22
N ASP A 166 12.26 24.39 0.72
CA ASP A 166 11.76 24.88 2.02
C ASP A 166 10.24 25.14 1.99
N ASP A 167 9.68 25.29 0.79
CA ASP A 167 8.25 25.39 0.51
C ASP A 167 7.81 24.18 -0.31
N LEU A 168 7.24 23.19 0.37
CA LEU A 168 6.81 21.93 -0.25
C LEU A 168 5.81 22.16 -1.40
N SER A 169 5.06 23.28 -1.42
CA SER A 169 4.10 23.62 -2.49
C SER A 169 4.76 23.83 -3.86
N THR A 170 6.08 24.06 -3.87
CA THR A 170 6.90 24.21 -5.08
C THR A 170 7.50 22.89 -5.56
N CYS A 171 7.24 21.79 -4.85
CA CYS A 171 7.85 20.51 -5.17
C CYS A 171 7.23 19.85 -6.41
N LYS A 172 8.03 19.06 -7.13
CA LYS A 172 7.58 18.16 -8.18
C LYS A 172 7.17 16.83 -7.53
N PHE A 173 6.07 16.30 -8.03
CA PHE A 173 5.47 15.05 -7.56
C PHE A 173 5.44 14.06 -8.71
N GLU A 174 5.89 12.85 -8.43
CA GLU A 174 5.56 11.68 -9.23
C GLU A 174 4.38 10.99 -8.56
N SER A 175 3.54 10.35 -9.36
CA SER A 175 2.35 9.67 -8.87
C SER A 175 2.26 8.28 -9.48
N ASP A 176 1.97 7.30 -8.63
CA ASP A 176 1.70 5.93 -9.02
C ASP A 176 0.31 5.51 -8.53
N CYS A 177 -0.24 4.45 -9.14
CA CYS A 177 -1.44 3.79 -8.63
C CYS A 177 -1.04 2.47 -7.99
N LYS A 178 -1.52 2.24 -6.77
CA LYS A 178 -1.18 1.09 -5.94
C LYS A 178 -2.44 0.42 -5.40
N THR A 179 -2.37 -0.87 -5.07
CA THR A 179 -3.47 -1.63 -4.47
C THR A 179 -2.98 -2.41 -3.26
N TYR A 180 -3.90 -2.68 -2.34
CA TYR A 180 -3.73 -3.60 -1.23
C TYR A 180 -4.30 -4.95 -1.66
N CYS A 181 -3.47 -5.98 -1.67
CA CYS A 181 -3.86 -7.31 -2.15
C CYS A 181 -3.85 -8.35 -1.02
N THR A 182 -3.69 -7.92 0.23
CA THR A 182 -3.73 -8.80 1.40
C THR A 182 -4.51 -8.15 2.54
N SER A 183 -5.19 -8.98 3.32
CA SER A 183 -5.88 -8.59 4.55
C SER A 183 -5.53 -9.57 5.65
N SER A 184 -5.46 -9.08 6.88
CA SER A 184 -4.85 -9.78 8.00
C SER A 184 -5.88 -10.11 9.07
N PRO A 185 -6.03 -11.38 9.49
CA PRO A 185 -6.60 -11.66 10.80
C PRO A 185 -5.72 -12.58 11.67
N LEU A 186 -5.92 -12.50 12.99
CA LEU A 186 -5.26 -13.36 13.97
C LEU A 186 -5.77 -14.80 13.89
N SER A 187 -4.82 -15.71 13.72
CA SER A 187 -5.02 -17.15 13.69
C SER A 187 -4.30 -17.86 14.85
N PHE A 188 -4.98 -18.84 15.44
CA PHE A 188 -4.59 -19.56 16.65
C PHE A 188 -4.32 -21.03 16.32
N ASP A 189 -3.07 -21.46 16.49
CA ASP A 189 -2.62 -22.85 16.27
C ASP A 189 -3.10 -23.77 17.40
N LEU A 190 -4.30 -24.31 17.26
CA LEU A 190 -4.92 -25.17 18.29
C LEU A 190 -4.23 -26.54 18.39
N GLU A 191 -3.64 -27.02 17.30
CA GLU A 191 -3.02 -28.37 17.23
C GLU A 191 -1.54 -28.37 17.61
N GLY A 192 -0.90 -27.20 17.61
CA GLY A 192 0.49 -27.03 17.95
C GLY A 192 1.47 -27.44 16.87
N ASP A 193 1.05 -27.38 15.62
CA ASP A 193 1.84 -27.79 14.46
C ASP A 193 2.18 -26.61 13.52
N GLY A 194 1.97 -25.39 14.01
CA GLY A 194 2.21 -24.10 13.38
C GLY A 194 1.00 -23.61 12.58
N VAL A 195 0.74 -22.29 12.66
CA VAL A 195 -0.35 -21.59 11.95
C VAL A 195 -0.31 -21.85 10.44
N LYS A 196 -1.46 -22.18 9.84
CA LYS A 196 -1.62 -22.64 8.44
C LYS A 196 -2.88 -22.12 7.77
N THR A 197 -2.78 -22.03 6.45
CA THR A 197 -3.93 -21.95 5.54
C THR A 197 -4.23 -23.32 4.91
N SER A 198 -5.48 -23.52 4.54
CA SER A 198 -5.92 -24.69 3.77
C SER A 198 -5.66 -24.50 2.27
N ASP A 199 -5.80 -25.57 1.48
CA ASP A 199 -5.79 -25.49 0.01
C ASP A 199 -7.16 -25.06 -0.56
N GLU A 200 -8.19 -24.98 0.28
CA GLU A 200 -9.54 -24.58 -0.12
C GLU A 200 -9.56 -23.08 -0.41
N LEU A 201 -10.22 -22.71 -1.50
CA LEU A 201 -10.52 -21.32 -1.83
C LEU A 201 -11.97 -21.05 -1.45
N ILE A 202 -12.18 -20.03 -0.65
CA ILE A 202 -13.51 -19.60 -0.20
C ILE A 202 -13.78 -18.17 -0.66
N ARG A 203 -15.05 -17.77 -0.54
CA ARG A 203 -15.45 -16.37 -0.64
C ARG A 203 -15.73 -15.83 0.75
N TYR A 204 -15.07 -14.75 1.12
CA TYR A 204 -15.21 -14.05 2.40
C TYR A 204 -14.81 -12.59 2.20
N ASP A 205 -15.55 -11.65 2.79
CA ASP A 205 -15.19 -10.23 2.78
C ASP A 205 -14.10 -10.03 3.83
N ILE A 206 -12.82 -10.16 3.44
CA ILE A 206 -11.70 -10.22 4.40
C ILE A 206 -11.19 -8.84 4.79
N ASP A 207 -11.58 -7.77 4.09
CA ASP A 207 -11.30 -6.38 4.47
C ASP A 207 -12.50 -5.56 4.94
N GLY A 208 -13.69 -6.15 5.00
CA GLY A 208 -14.89 -5.50 5.51
C GLY A 208 -15.40 -4.38 4.60
N ASP A 209 -15.14 -4.46 3.29
CA ASP A 209 -15.54 -3.43 2.33
C ASP A 209 -16.95 -3.65 1.75
N GLY A 210 -17.59 -4.76 2.12
CA GLY A 210 -18.91 -5.20 1.67
C GLY A 210 -18.87 -6.09 0.42
N ASP A 211 -17.71 -6.29 -0.20
CA ASP A 211 -17.51 -7.16 -1.35
C ASP A 211 -16.78 -8.46 -0.97
N LEU A 212 -17.20 -9.59 -1.55
CA LEU A 212 -16.60 -10.89 -1.23
C LEU A 212 -15.31 -11.12 -2.03
N ASP A 213 -14.21 -11.37 -1.33
CA ASP A 213 -12.92 -11.77 -1.90
C ASP A 213 -12.75 -13.28 -2.02
N THR A 214 -11.91 -13.71 -2.97
CA THR A 214 -11.43 -15.10 -3.02
C THR A 214 -10.10 -15.21 -2.30
N ILE A 215 -10.06 -16.03 -1.23
CA ILE A 215 -8.85 -16.27 -0.43
C ILE A 215 -8.68 -17.77 -0.15
N ASN A 216 -7.47 -18.17 0.24
CA ASN A 216 -7.29 -19.47 0.90
C ASN A 216 -7.98 -19.44 2.26
N ASP A 217 -8.74 -20.49 2.60
CA ASP A 217 -9.36 -20.60 3.91
C ASP A 217 -8.30 -20.82 5.01
N SER A 218 -8.65 -20.54 6.25
CA SER A 218 -7.81 -20.86 7.40
C SER A 218 -7.86 -22.37 7.68
N ALA A 219 -6.72 -22.98 7.94
CA ALA A 219 -6.68 -24.35 8.49
C ALA A 219 -6.68 -24.34 10.03
N ASP A 220 -6.35 -23.19 10.61
CA ASP A 220 -6.33 -22.95 12.05
C ASP A 220 -7.48 -22.04 12.47
N ALA A 221 -7.63 -21.87 13.78
CA ALA A 221 -8.74 -21.14 14.32
C ALA A 221 -8.55 -19.61 14.16
N ILE A 222 -9.63 -18.86 13.98
CA ILE A 222 -9.60 -17.40 13.78
C ILE A 222 -10.29 -16.73 14.97
N LEU A 223 -9.62 -15.76 15.58
CA LEU A 223 -10.21 -14.97 16.65
C LEU A 223 -11.09 -13.87 16.08
N VAL A 224 -12.36 -13.84 16.51
CA VAL A 224 -13.39 -12.95 15.99
C VAL A 224 -14.17 -12.32 17.13
N PHE A 225 -14.91 -11.26 16.85
CA PHE A 225 -15.78 -10.57 17.80
C PHE A 225 -17.04 -10.06 17.08
N ASP A 226 -18.00 -9.53 17.84
CA ASP A 226 -19.25 -8.92 17.37
C ASP A 226 -19.08 -7.39 17.49
N ALA A 227 -18.74 -6.75 16.37
CA ALA A 227 -18.41 -5.32 16.34
C ALA A 227 -19.68 -4.45 16.41
N ASP A 228 -20.71 -4.83 15.67
CA ASP A 228 -21.93 -4.03 15.49
C ASP A 228 -23.06 -4.39 16.49
N GLY A 229 -22.88 -5.45 17.26
CA GLY A 229 -23.77 -5.91 18.32
C GLY A 229 -24.99 -6.67 17.81
N ASP A 230 -24.93 -7.26 16.62
CA ASP A 230 -26.03 -8.02 16.02
C ASP A 230 -26.16 -9.46 16.58
N GLY A 231 -25.16 -9.92 17.31
CA GLY A 231 -25.08 -11.23 17.96
C GLY A 231 -24.42 -12.32 17.12
N ILE A 232 -23.81 -11.97 15.99
CA ILE A 232 -22.96 -12.82 15.15
C ILE A 232 -21.52 -12.29 15.28
N SER A 233 -20.53 -13.17 15.23
CA SER A 233 -19.13 -12.76 15.36
C SER A 233 -18.31 -13.23 14.17
N GLY A 234 -17.55 -12.31 13.60
CA GLY A 234 -16.73 -12.55 12.42
C GLY A 234 -17.54 -12.66 11.15
N GLU A 235 -18.61 -11.87 10.95
CA GLU A 235 -19.34 -11.89 9.67
C GLU A 235 -18.45 -11.49 8.49
N ASP A 236 -17.51 -10.57 8.72
CA ASP A 236 -16.52 -10.10 7.75
C ASP A 236 -15.16 -9.76 8.41
N GLY A 237 -14.25 -9.18 7.64
CA GLY A 237 -12.90 -8.82 8.07
C GLY A 237 -12.85 -7.69 9.11
N SER A 238 -13.89 -6.86 9.22
CA SER A 238 -13.97 -5.81 10.24
C SER A 238 -14.15 -6.38 11.65
N GLU A 239 -14.75 -7.57 11.74
CA GLU A 239 -15.00 -8.34 12.95
C GLU A 239 -13.89 -9.36 13.27
N CYS A 240 -12.77 -9.28 12.56
CA CYS A 240 -11.56 -10.06 12.81
C CYS A 240 -10.48 -9.18 13.41
N PHE A 241 -9.62 -9.71 14.28
CA PHE A 241 -8.46 -8.95 14.79
C PHE A 241 -7.35 -8.89 13.74
N GLY A 242 -7.07 -7.71 13.20
CA GLY A 242 -6.35 -7.53 11.94
C GLY A 242 -6.07 -6.07 11.57
N ASP A 243 -5.62 -5.85 10.34
CA ASP A 243 -5.45 -4.50 9.77
C ASP A 243 -6.77 -3.77 9.48
N ASN A 244 -7.88 -4.53 9.38
CA ASN A 244 -9.22 -4.01 9.08
C ASN A 244 -10.18 -4.00 10.27
N THR A 245 -9.71 -4.35 11.46
CA THR A 245 -10.57 -4.40 12.66
C THR A 245 -11.28 -3.08 12.89
N ASP A 246 -12.57 -3.16 13.20
CA ASP A 246 -13.41 -2.06 13.67
C ASP A 246 -13.89 -2.36 15.11
N LEU A 247 -13.16 -1.87 16.14
CA LEU A 247 -13.50 -2.16 17.54
C LEU A 247 -14.66 -1.30 18.08
N ASP A 248 -15.16 -0.33 17.32
CA ASP A 248 -16.26 0.53 17.76
C ASP A 248 -17.56 0.40 16.95
N GLY A 249 -17.52 -0.39 15.87
CA GLY A 249 -18.67 -0.80 15.08
C GLY A 249 -19.24 0.34 14.25
N ASP A 250 -18.41 1.32 13.86
CA ASP A 250 -18.85 2.45 13.05
C ASP A 250 -18.86 2.18 11.53
N GLY A 251 -18.38 1.00 11.13
CA GLY A 251 -18.25 0.53 9.75
C GLY A 251 -16.95 0.99 9.08
N VAL A 252 -15.98 1.47 9.85
CA VAL A 252 -14.68 1.96 9.37
C VAL A 252 -13.57 1.30 10.18
N ALA A 253 -12.62 0.66 9.51
CA ALA A 253 -11.46 0.07 10.16
C ALA A 253 -10.73 1.09 11.07
N ASP A 254 -10.37 0.70 12.28
CA ASP A 254 -9.72 1.56 13.28
C ASP A 254 -8.25 1.89 12.95
N GLY A 255 -7.67 1.20 11.97
CA GLY A 255 -6.29 1.40 11.51
C GLY A 255 -5.25 0.84 12.48
N TYR A 256 -5.39 -0.43 12.84
CA TYR A 256 -4.30 -1.15 13.52
C TYR A 256 -3.27 -1.61 12.49
N LYS A 257 -2.01 -1.73 12.90
CA LYS A 257 -0.93 -2.25 12.04
C LYS A 257 -1.18 -3.70 11.65
N ASP A 258 -1.69 -4.46 12.59
CA ASP A 258 -1.90 -5.91 12.55
C ASP A 258 -2.88 -6.30 13.67
N GLY A 259 -3.25 -7.57 13.70
CA GLY A 259 -4.17 -8.11 14.68
C GLY A 259 -3.61 -8.15 16.11
N PHE A 260 -2.29 -8.15 16.30
CA PHE A 260 -1.70 -8.04 17.64
C PHE A 260 -1.99 -6.67 18.25
N GLU A 261 -1.80 -5.60 17.48
CA GLU A 261 -2.13 -4.24 17.91
C GLU A 261 -3.64 -4.08 18.16
N ALA A 262 -4.49 -4.65 17.30
CA ALA A 262 -5.94 -4.62 17.46
C ALA A 262 -6.40 -5.32 18.76
N LEU A 263 -5.91 -6.53 19.05
CA LEU A 263 -6.28 -7.25 20.26
C LEU A 263 -5.76 -6.55 21.53
N LYS A 264 -4.53 -6.02 21.48
CA LYS A 264 -3.96 -5.21 22.56
C LYS A 264 -4.76 -3.92 22.78
N ALA A 265 -5.26 -3.29 21.72
CA ALA A 265 -6.11 -2.11 21.83
C ALA A 265 -7.43 -2.41 22.53
N LEU A 266 -8.10 -3.53 22.20
CA LEU A 266 -9.32 -3.95 22.88
C LEU A 266 -9.08 -4.22 24.37
N ALA A 267 -8.02 -4.96 24.71
CA ALA A 267 -7.65 -5.26 26.08
C ALA A 267 -7.36 -3.99 26.91
N ASN A 268 -6.67 -3.01 26.30
CA ASN A 268 -6.39 -1.71 26.91
C ASN A 268 -7.64 -0.85 27.08
N LYS A 269 -8.56 -0.85 26.10
CA LYS A 269 -9.85 -0.12 26.14
C LYS A 269 -10.67 -0.51 27.36
N GLU A 270 -10.63 -1.80 27.72
CA GLU A 270 -11.31 -2.36 28.89
C GLU A 270 -10.49 -2.30 30.19
N GLY A 271 -9.22 -1.89 30.12
CA GLY A 271 -8.32 -1.86 31.27
C GLY A 271 -8.04 -3.23 31.87
N LEU A 272 -8.09 -4.28 31.04
CA LEU A 272 -7.80 -5.68 31.42
C LEU A 272 -6.30 -5.92 31.52
N VAL A 273 -5.53 -5.22 30.68
CA VAL A 273 -4.07 -5.22 30.72
C VAL A 273 -3.55 -3.82 31.04
N ASP A 274 -2.37 -3.74 31.66
CA ASP A 274 -1.73 -2.46 31.98
C ASP A 274 -0.43 -2.23 31.19
N GLY A 275 -0.05 -3.18 30.33
CA GLY A 275 1.12 -3.10 29.47
C GLY A 275 2.47 -3.29 30.19
N VAL A 276 2.47 -3.30 31.53
CA VAL A 276 3.68 -3.17 32.35
C VAL A 276 3.85 -4.33 33.33
N ASN A 277 2.78 -4.68 34.04
CA ASN A 277 2.71 -5.74 35.03
C ASN A 277 1.79 -6.88 34.57
N ASP A 278 0.83 -6.57 33.70
CA ASP A 278 -0.11 -7.51 33.13
C ASP A 278 -0.24 -7.30 31.61
N ASN A 279 0.03 -8.36 30.86
CA ASN A 279 -0.11 -8.45 29.40
C ASN A 279 -0.85 -9.73 29.01
N THR A 280 -1.55 -10.33 29.96
CA THR A 280 -2.21 -11.61 29.80
C THR A 280 -3.70 -11.43 30.00
N LEU A 281 -4.50 -11.81 29.00
CA LEU A 281 -5.93 -11.96 29.15
C LEU A 281 -6.20 -13.33 29.77
N ASP A 282 -6.56 -13.35 31.05
CA ASP A 282 -6.87 -14.59 31.76
C ASP A 282 -8.34 -15.00 31.60
N VAL A 283 -8.75 -16.09 32.27
CA VAL A 283 -10.12 -16.62 32.19
C VAL A 283 -11.19 -15.59 32.56
N ASP A 284 -10.93 -14.70 33.50
CA ASP A 284 -11.92 -13.69 33.92
C ASP A 284 -11.94 -12.52 32.93
N ASP A 285 -10.80 -12.13 32.36
CA ASP A 285 -10.73 -11.14 31.28
C ASP A 285 -11.42 -11.62 30.01
N LEU A 286 -11.15 -12.87 29.59
CA LEU A 286 -11.76 -13.46 28.40
C LEU A 286 -13.28 -13.53 28.53
N LYS A 287 -13.83 -13.83 29.71
CA LYS A 287 -15.29 -13.77 29.93
C LYS A 287 -15.85 -12.36 29.74
N ILE A 288 -15.14 -11.33 30.21
CA ILE A 288 -15.58 -9.95 30.02
C ILE A 288 -15.63 -9.63 28.53
N LEU A 289 -14.64 -10.07 27.76
CA LEU A 289 -14.60 -9.87 26.32
C LEU A 289 -15.67 -10.69 25.58
N GLU A 290 -15.92 -11.96 25.94
CA GLU A 290 -17.02 -12.76 25.39
C GLU A 290 -18.38 -12.09 25.67
N GLU A 291 -18.60 -11.60 26.90
CA GLU A 291 -19.88 -11.01 27.32
C GLU A 291 -20.14 -9.63 26.71
N LYS A 292 -19.08 -8.82 26.50
CA LYS A 292 -19.23 -7.43 26.07
C LYS A 292 -19.06 -7.23 24.57
N TYR A 293 -18.19 -8.02 23.94
CA TYR A 293 -17.79 -7.86 22.55
C TYR A 293 -18.11 -9.10 21.71
N GLY A 294 -18.78 -10.11 22.27
CA GLY A 294 -18.98 -11.37 21.55
C GLY A 294 -17.66 -12.04 21.15
N LEU A 295 -16.57 -11.81 21.91
CA LEU A 295 -15.28 -12.41 21.57
C LEU A 295 -15.42 -13.94 21.48
N GLN A 296 -15.10 -14.50 20.32
CA GLN A 296 -15.33 -15.90 19.99
C GLN A 296 -14.23 -16.41 19.06
N ILE A 297 -14.31 -17.69 18.73
CA ILE A 297 -13.36 -18.34 17.83
C ILE A 297 -14.07 -19.21 16.79
N LYS A 298 -13.63 -19.07 15.54
CA LYS A 298 -14.03 -19.93 14.41
C LYS A 298 -12.98 -21.01 14.23
N THR A 299 -13.37 -22.29 14.25
CA THR A 299 -12.42 -23.43 14.27
C THR A 299 -12.40 -24.26 13.00
N ASP A 300 -13.28 -23.98 12.03
CA ASP A 300 -13.43 -24.74 10.78
C ASP A 300 -13.47 -23.78 9.57
N GLY A 301 -12.55 -22.80 9.57
CA GLY A 301 -12.45 -21.78 8.51
C GLY A 301 -13.34 -20.55 8.71
N TYR A 302 -13.20 -19.56 7.84
CA TYR A 302 -13.86 -18.25 7.98
C TYR A 302 -15.39 -18.32 7.89
N ASN A 303 -15.92 -19.23 7.10
CA ASN A 303 -17.36 -19.40 6.91
C ASN A 303 -18.01 -20.34 7.95
N SER A 304 -17.27 -20.74 8.99
CA SER A 304 -17.79 -21.55 10.09
C SER A 304 -18.51 -20.69 11.14
N GLU A 305 -19.36 -21.34 11.93
CA GLU A 305 -20.00 -20.73 13.08
C GLU A 305 -18.96 -20.45 14.17
N ALA A 306 -19.01 -19.25 14.74
CA ALA A 306 -18.18 -18.89 15.87
C ALA A 306 -18.65 -19.61 17.15
N SER A 307 -17.71 -19.88 18.05
CA SER A 307 -17.94 -20.60 19.31
C SER A 307 -17.19 -19.95 20.46
N SER A 308 -17.59 -20.26 21.70
CA SER A 308 -16.88 -19.76 22.88
C SER A 308 -15.43 -20.23 22.88
N LEU A 309 -14.53 -19.33 23.27
CA LEU A 309 -13.11 -19.62 23.53
C LEU A 309 -12.96 -20.78 24.52
N PHE A 310 -13.83 -20.83 25.54
CA PHE A 310 -13.80 -21.87 26.57
C PHE A 310 -14.26 -23.23 26.05
N ASP A 311 -15.17 -23.27 25.07
CA ASP A 311 -15.58 -24.51 24.39
C ASP A 311 -14.44 -25.05 23.50
N ALA A 312 -13.63 -24.16 22.94
CA ALA A 312 -12.38 -24.51 22.26
C ALA A 312 -11.23 -24.86 23.24
N GLY A 313 -11.44 -24.68 24.55
CA GLY A 313 -10.47 -24.99 25.60
C GLY A 313 -9.42 -23.91 25.84
N ILE A 314 -9.60 -22.71 25.28
CA ILE A 314 -8.73 -21.56 25.47
C ILE A 314 -9.01 -20.93 26.83
N THR A 315 -7.96 -20.67 27.60
CA THR A 315 -8.07 -20.13 28.96
C THR A 315 -7.21 -18.91 29.22
N GLU A 316 -6.27 -18.61 28.32
CA GLU A 316 -5.33 -17.50 28.49
C GLU A 316 -4.83 -17.03 27.12
N ILE A 317 -4.67 -15.72 26.91
CA ILE A 317 -4.00 -15.14 25.73
C ILE A 317 -2.96 -14.11 26.20
N ASN A 318 -1.70 -14.30 25.82
CA ASN A 318 -0.59 -13.41 26.12
C ASN A 318 -0.36 -12.44 24.95
N LEU A 319 -0.44 -11.14 25.21
CA LEU A 319 -0.42 -10.07 24.22
C LEU A 319 0.98 -9.55 23.87
N SER A 320 2.02 -10.29 24.30
CA SER A 320 3.43 -9.88 24.20
C SER A 320 3.76 -8.57 24.94
N THR A 321 5.01 -8.47 25.39
CA THR A 321 5.59 -7.24 25.98
C THR A 321 6.26 -6.33 24.94
N THR A 322 6.39 -6.80 23.71
CA THR A 322 7.00 -6.08 22.58
C THR A 322 6.01 -5.95 21.43
N ASP A 323 6.07 -4.82 20.73
CA ASP A 323 5.28 -4.58 19.51
C ASP A 323 6.08 -4.92 18.23
N GLU A 324 7.29 -5.47 18.39
CA GLU A 324 8.13 -5.92 17.28
C GLU A 324 7.53 -7.16 16.60
N THR A 325 7.33 -7.06 15.28
CA THR A 325 6.80 -8.14 14.47
C THR A 325 7.79 -8.56 13.38
N THR A 326 7.72 -9.83 12.98
CA THR A 326 8.50 -10.40 11.87
C THR A 326 7.56 -10.92 10.80
N LEU A 327 7.72 -10.43 9.57
CA LEU A 327 6.96 -10.87 8.41
C LEU A 327 7.68 -11.97 7.64
N HIS A 328 7.02 -13.12 7.47
CA HIS A 328 7.48 -14.26 6.68
C HIS A 328 6.70 -14.31 5.37
N LYS A 329 7.35 -13.89 4.29
CA LYS A 329 6.69 -13.80 2.97
C LYS A 329 6.41 -15.17 2.36
N ASN A 330 5.24 -15.34 1.75
CA ASN A 330 4.80 -16.54 1.05
C ASN A 330 5.04 -17.82 1.89
N TYR A 331 4.67 -17.76 3.16
CA TYR A 331 5.07 -18.75 4.17
C TYR A 331 4.55 -20.15 3.86
N ASP A 332 3.42 -20.23 3.16
CA ASP A 332 2.70 -21.45 2.81
C ASP A 332 2.82 -21.83 1.32
N GLY A 333 3.53 -21.03 0.51
CA GLY A 333 3.65 -21.23 -0.93
C GLY A 333 2.43 -20.81 -1.75
N LYS A 334 1.42 -20.18 -1.13
CA LYS A 334 0.15 -19.73 -1.73
C LYS A 334 0.03 -18.22 -1.78
N SER A 335 1.14 -17.50 -1.64
CA SER A 335 1.23 -16.05 -1.57
C SER A 335 0.61 -15.42 -0.33
N ASN A 336 0.27 -16.21 0.70
CA ASN A 336 -0.08 -15.64 2.00
C ASN A 336 1.22 -15.35 2.75
N ASP A 337 1.25 -14.24 3.48
CA ASP A 337 2.35 -13.92 4.38
C ASP A 337 1.94 -14.24 5.81
N LEU A 338 2.92 -14.52 6.68
CA LEU A 338 2.68 -14.76 8.11
C LEU A 338 3.43 -13.71 8.91
N MET A 339 2.74 -12.98 9.77
CA MET A 339 3.37 -12.05 10.70
C MET A 339 3.34 -12.64 12.12
N THR A 340 4.52 -12.78 12.71
CA THR A 340 4.71 -13.31 14.07
C THR A 340 5.17 -12.22 15.01
N GLN A 341 4.73 -12.27 16.28
CA GLN A 341 5.20 -11.39 17.35
C GLN A 341 5.84 -12.23 18.47
N GLU A 342 7.04 -11.85 18.91
CA GLU A 342 7.73 -12.58 19.99
C GLU A 342 6.92 -12.50 21.29
N GLY A 343 6.54 -13.64 21.86
CA GLY A 343 5.78 -13.71 23.11
C GLY A 343 4.25 -13.66 22.94
N ALA A 344 3.75 -13.63 21.71
CA ALA A 344 2.34 -13.86 21.41
C ALA A 344 2.00 -15.36 21.54
N THR A 345 1.52 -15.75 22.72
CA THR A 345 1.14 -17.14 23.05
C THR A 345 -0.26 -17.22 23.64
N PHE A 346 -0.85 -18.40 23.68
CA PHE A 346 -2.11 -18.65 24.36
C PHE A 346 -2.10 -20.02 25.03
N VAL A 347 -2.96 -20.23 26.03
CA VAL A 347 -3.12 -21.54 26.68
C VAL A 347 -4.41 -22.19 26.21
N VAL A 348 -4.29 -23.37 25.62
CA VAL A 348 -5.41 -24.20 25.18
C VAL A 348 -5.27 -25.61 25.74
N ASN A 349 -6.33 -26.13 26.37
CA ASN A 349 -6.31 -27.45 27.01
C ASN A 349 -5.14 -27.66 28.00
N GLY A 350 -4.64 -26.57 28.60
CA GLY A 350 -3.51 -26.57 29.53
C GLY A 350 -2.13 -26.61 28.87
N GLU A 351 -2.05 -26.48 27.54
CA GLU A 351 -0.79 -26.38 26.78
C GLU A 351 -0.61 -24.97 26.22
N GLU A 352 0.61 -24.44 26.30
CA GLU A 352 0.98 -23.17 25.69
C GLU A 352 1.22 -23.36 24.18
N ARG A 353 0.62 -22.49 23.38
CA ARG A 353 0.62 -22.47 21.91
C ARG A 353 0.87 -21.06 21.38
N GLU A 354 1.14 -20.93 20.09
CA GLU A 354 1.44 -19.66 19.43
C GLU A 354 0.25 -19.22 18.56
N TYR A 355 0.01 -17.91 18.50
CA TYR A 355 -0.92 -17.33 17.53
C TYR A 355 -0.16 -16.32 16.66
N ALA A 356 -0.63 -16.13 15.44
CA ALA A 356 0.01 -15.28 14.45
C ALA A 356 -1.01 -14.57 13.57
N ASP A 357 -0.58 -13.51 12.90
CA ASP A 357 -1.42 -12.79 11.95
C ASP A 357 -1.16 -13.30 10.52
N ILE A 358 -2.19 -13.81 9.85
CA ILE A 358 -2.08 -14.32 8.48
C ILE A 358 -2.50 -13.21 7.51
N TRP A 359 -1.59 -12.78 6.64
CA TRP A 359 -1.91 -11.84 5.57
C TRP A 359 -2.38 -12.62 4.34
N HIS A 360 -3.70 -12.81 4.22
CA HIS A 360 -4.33 -13.56 3.14
C HIS A 360 -4.27 -12.79 1.83
N ALA A 361 -3.63 -13.37 0.81
CA ALA A 361 -3.61 -12.78 -0.51
C ALA A 361 -4.92 -13.00 -1.26
N LYS A 362 -5.56 -11.91 -1.66
CA LYS A 362 -6.73 -11.88 -2.54
C LYS A 362 -6.35 -12.49 -3.90
N LYS A 363 -7.19 -13.40 -4.41
CA LYS A 363 -6.98 -14.13 -5.67
C LYS A 363 -7.88 -13.59 -6.77
N ASP A 364 -7.33 -13.48 -7.96
CA ASP A 364 -8.12 -13.29 -9.18
C ASP A 364 -8.99 -14.53 -9.44
N GLU A 365 -10.25 -14.31 -9.81
CA GLU A 365 -11.20 -15.38 -10.18
C GLU A 365 -10.81 -16.14 -11.47
#